data_AF-A0A6L6IWI9-F1
#
_entry.id   AF-A0A6L6IWI9-F1
#
_cell.length_a   1.000
_cell.length_b   1.000
_cell.length_c   1.000
_cell.angle_alpha   90.00
_cell.angle_beta   90.00
_cell.angle_gamma   90.00
#
_symmetry.space_group_name_H-M   'P 1'
#
loop_
_entity.id
_entity.type
_entity.pdbx_description
1 polymer ?
#
loop_
_entity_poly.entity_id
_entity_poly.type
_entity_poly.pdbx_seq_one_letter_code
_entity_poly.pdbx_strand_id
1 'polypeptide(L)'
;MKYLRDQGMDVALLRKMHQSNTETFGAAISYRHGNPYRVFNGPNITYHRRLLFVAAEHWRTGTGFQELTEAAIERFDVSAR
;
A
#
# COMPACT_ATOMS: atom_id res chain seq x y z
N MET A 1 -0.48 -0.60 -9.10
CA MET A 1 -1.58 0.38 -8.95
C MET A 1 -2.71 0.15 -9.95
N LYS A 2 -2.44 0.03 -11.27
CA LYS A 2 -3.49 -0.24 -12.27
C LYS A 2 -4.40 -1.42 -11.90
N TYR A 3 -3.84 -2.56 -11.51
CA TYR A 3 -4.61 -3.75 -11.09
C TYR A 3 -5.64 -3.47 -9.98
N LEU A 4 -5.21 -2.93 -8.83
CA LEU A 4 -6.09 -2.67 -7.68
C LEU A 4 -7.26 -1.73 -8.03
N ARG A 5 -6.99 -0.71 -8.86
CA ARG A 5 -8.01 0.21 -9.36
C ARG A 5 -8.99 -0.50 -10.30
N ASP A 6 -8.47 -1.27 -11.25
CA ASP A 6 -9.27 -1.98 -12.25
C ASP A 6 -10.15 -3.07 -11.61
N GLN A 7 -9.76 -3.58 -10.42
CA GLN A 7 -10.54 -4.51 -9.60
C GLN A 7 -11.48 -3.82 -8.59
N GLY A 8 -11.54 -2.48 -8.58
CA GLY A 8 -12.49 -1.74 -7.74
C GLY A 8 -12.10 -1.63 -6.26
N MET A 9 -10.81 -1.66 -5.92
CA MET A 9 -10.37 -1.43 -4.55
C MET A 9 -10.77 -0.02 -4.08
N ASP A 10 -11.44 0.06 -2.93
CA ASP A 10 -11.87 1.32 -2.33
C ASP A 10 -10.68 2.23 -1.99
N VAL A 11 -10.80 3.51 -2.33
CA VAL A 11 -9.84 4.56 -2.00
C VAL A 11 -9.61 4.68 -0.49
N ALA A 12 -10.61 4.41 0.34
CA ALA A 12 -10.47 4.36 1.79
C ALA A 12 -9.49 3.25 2.24
N LEU A 13 -9.52 2.08 1.60
CA LEU A 13 -8.57 0.99 1.88
C LEU A 13 -7.16 1.34 1.38
N LEU A 14 -7.05 1.98 0.22
CA LEU A 14 -5.78 2.52 -0.28
C LEU A 14 -5.16 3.52 0.70
N ARG A 15 -5.98 4.38 1.33
CA ARG A 15 -5.54 5.32 2.37
C ARG A 15 -5.12 4.62 3.65
N LYS A 16 -5.84 3.58 4.10
CA LYS A 16 -5.47 2.79 5.30
C LYS A 16 -4.07 2.19 5.21
N MET A 17 -3.61 1.85 4.01
CA MET A 17 -2.27 1.30 3.83
C MET A 17 -1.15 2.34 3.97
N HIS A 18 -1.44 3.64 3.90
CA HIS A 18 -0.45 4.70 4.13
C HIS A 18 0.02 4.71 5.58
N GLN A 19 1.32 4.93 5.77
CA GLN A 19 1.93 4.88 7.10
C GLN A 19 1.89 6.23 7.84
N SER A 20 1.49 7.32 7.18
CA SER A 20 1.55 8.66 7.76
C SER A 20 0.20 9.35 7.79
N ASN A 21 -0.16 9.88 8.96
CA ASN A 21 -1.28 10.81 9.13
C ASN A 21 -0.99 12.21 8.56
N THR A 22 0.25 12.50 8.17
CA THR A 22 0.69 13.82 7.66
C THR A 22 1.01 13.82 6.17
N GLU A 23 1.21 12.65 5.55
CA GLU A 23 1.45 12.53 4.11
C GLU A 23 0.13 12.24 3.39
N THR A 24 -0.30 13.17 2.54
CA THR A 24 -1.51 12.95 1.74
C THR A 24 -1.27 11.85 0.70
N PHE A 25 -2.30 11.06 0.40
CA PHE A 25 -2.27 10.04 -0.67
C PHE A 25 -1.71 10.59 -2.00
N GLY A 26 -2.07 11.83 -2.34
CA GLY A 26 -1.55 12.53 -3.52
C GLY A 26 -0.07 12.85 -3.43
N ALA A 27 0.43 13.27 -2.27
CA ALA A 27 1.86 13.54 -2.05
C ALA A 27 2.70 12.27 -2.20
N ALA A 28 2.24 11.14 -1.65
CA ALA A 28 2.97 9.89 -1.74
C ALA A 28 2.96 9.28 -3.15
N ILE A 29 1.85 9.41 -3.90
CA ILE A 29 1.81 9.05 -5.32
C ILE A 29 2.75 9.95 -6.14
N SER A 30 2.69 11.27 -5.94
CA SER A 30 3.51 12.23 -6.67
C SER A 30 5.00 12.03 -6.38
N TYR A 31 5.35 11.83 -5.11
CA TYR A 31 6.71 11.54 -4.67
C TYR A 31 7.26 10.28 -5.35
N ARG A 32 6.44 9.23 -5.48
CA ARG A 32 6.81 7.99 -6.14
C ARG A 32 6.95 8.13 -7.66
N HIS A 33 6.07 8.91 -8.28
CA HIS A 33 6.18 9.20 -9.70
C HIS A 33 7.47 9.99 -10.01
N GLY A 34 7.89 10.87 -9.10
CA GLY A 34 9.15 11.61 -9.20
C GLY A 34 10.41 10.82 -8.81
N ASN A 35 10.29 9.70 -8.09
CA ASN A 35 11.42 8.91 -7.59
C ASN A 35 11.27 7.40 -7.88
N PRO A 36 11.12 6.97 -9.15
CA PRO A 36 10.79 5.58 -9.48
C PRO A 36 11.89 4.55 -9.15
N TYR A 37 13.16 4.97 -9.12
CA TYR A 37 14.32 4.09 -8.93
C TYR A 37 15.02 4.26 -7.58
N ARG A 38 14.53 5.15 -6.71
CA ARG A 38 15.17 5.41 -5.43
C ARG A 38 14.93 4.23 -4.49
N VAL A 39 16.00 3.52 -4.12
CA VAL A 39 15.93 2.43 -3.13
C VAL A 39 15.63 3.06 -1.77
N PHE A 40 14.43 2.78 -1.26
CA PHE A 40 13.93 3.37 -0.03
C PHE A 40 14.69 2.83 1.19
N ASN A 41 15.19 3.72 2.04
CA ASN A 41 15.63 3.41 3.41
C ASN A 41 14.53 3.84 4.38
N GLY A 42 13.94 2.86 5.09
CA GLY A 42 12.97 3.06 6.17
C GLY A 42 11.65 3.72 5.74
N PRO A 43 10.62 3.74 6.61
CA PRO A 43 9.16 3.89 6.43
C PRO A 43 8.46 3.76 5.04
N ASN A 44 8.89 4.41 3.97
CA ASN A 44 8.17 4.39 2.69
C ASN A 44 8.13 3.02 1.98
N ILE A 45 8.99 2.09 2.40
CA ILE A 45 8.97 0.67 2.00
C ILE A 45 7.60 0.03 2.32
N THR A 46 6.96 0.45 3.41
CA THR A 46 5.80 -0.20 3.99
C THR A 46 4.58 -0.09 3.10
N TYR A 47 4.29 1.11 2.58
CA TYR A 47 3.11 1.33 1.74
C TYR A 47 3.15 0.51 0.45
N HIS A 48 4.29 0.52 -0.24
CA HIS A 48 4.41 -0.22 -1.50
C HIS A 48 4.34 -1.74 -1.28
N ARG A 49 4.98 -2.25 -0.22
CA ARG A 49 4.93 -3.68 0.12
C ARG A 49 3.51 -4.12 0.50
N ARG A 50 2.77 -3.30 1.25
CA ARG A 50 1.34 -3.54 1.54
C ARG A 50 0.52 -3.65 0.26
N LEU A 51 0.67 -2.70 -0.67
CA LEU A 51 -0.03 -2.73 -1.95
C LEU A 51 0.31 -3.94 -2.81
N LEU A 52 1.59 -4.32 -2.86
CA LEU A 52 2.05 -5.50 -3.62
C LEU A 52 1.48 -6.78 -3.01
N PHE A 53 1.50 -6.90 -1.69
CA PHE A 53 0.93 -8.03 -0.98
C PHE A 53 -0.57 -8.16 -1.28
N VAL A 54 -1.35 -7.07 -1.13
CA VAL A 54 -2.78 -7.09 -1.41
C VAL A 54 -3.07 -7.48 -2.86
N ALA A 55 -2.33 -6.92 -3.83
CA ALA A 55 -2.52 -7.23 -5.24
C ALA A 55 -2.19 -8.70 -5.56
N ALA A 56 -1.07 -9.21 -5.05
CA ALA A 56 -0.63 -10.57 -5.29
C ALA A 56 -1.56 -11.60 -4.64
N GLU A 57 -1.97 -11.35 -3.40
CA GLU A 57 -2.87 -12.25 -2.67
C GLU A 57 -4.28 -12.23 -3.28
N HIS A 58 -4.82 -11.05 -3.59
CA HIS A 58 -6.12 -10.97 -4.26
C HIS A 58 -6.10 -11.71 -5.61
N TRP A 59 -5.03 -11.55 -6.40
CA TRP A 59 -4.87 -12.29 -7.65
C TRP A 59 -4.84 -13.81 -7.41
N ARG A 60 -4.09 -14.25 -6.39
CA ARG A 60 -3.84 -15.67 -6.12
C ARG A 60 -5.04 -16.39 -5.51
N THR A 61 -5.79 -15.73 -4.63
CA THR A 61 -6.81 -16.37 -3.79
C THR A 61 -8.22 -15.87 -4.03
N GLY A 62 -8.38 -14.70 -4.65
CA GLY A 62 -9.68 -14.01 -4.74
C GLY A 62 -10.17 -13.46 -3.39
N THR A 63 -9.33 -13.44 -2.35
CA THR A 63 -9.69 -12.90 -1.03
C THR A 63 -10.01 -11.40 -1.14
N GLY A 64 -11.03 -10.94 -0.42
CA GLY A 64 -11.49 -9.57 -0.47
C GLY A 64 -10.45 -8.54 -0.03
N PHE A 65 -10.49 -7.34 -0.62
CA PHE A 65 -9.53 -6.28 -0.35
C PHE A 65 -9.51 -5.81 1.12
N GLN A 66 -10.64 -5.87 1.82
CA GLN A 66 -10.73 -5.46 3.23
C GLN A 66 -9.82 -6.33 4.11
N GLU A 67 -10.00 -7.66 4.01
CA GLU A 67 -9.23 -8.65 4.77
C GLU A 67 -7.74 -8.59 4.43
N LEU A 68 -7.41 -8.51 3.13
CA LEU A 68 -6.03 -8.39 2.70
C LEU A 68 -5.37 -7.07 3.14
N THR A 69 -6.14 -5.99 3.24
CA THR A 69 -5.63 -4.70 3.74
C THR A 69 -5.27 -4.78 5.22
N GLU A 70 -6.11 -5.41 6.04
CA GLU A 70 -5.83 -5.63 7.46
C GLU A 70 -4.60 -6.52 7.65
N ALA A 71 -4.54 -7.64 6.92
CA ALA A 71 -3.37 -8.52 6.92
C ALA A 71 -2.09 -7.82 6.46
N ALA A 72 -2.19 -6.92 5.47
CA ALA A 72 -1.05 -6.12 5.01
C ALA A 72 -0.58 -5.13 6.08
N ILE A 73 -1.50 -4.46 6.78
CA ILE A 73 -1.15 -3.49 7.82
C ILE A 73 -0.42 -4.19 8.96
N GLU A 74 -0.96 -5.30 9.45
CA GLU A 74 -0.36 -6.10 10.53
C GLU A 74 1.01 -6.66 10.12
N ARG A 75 1.09 -7.32 8.96
CA ARG A 75 2.32 -7.99 8.49
C ARG A 75 3.47 -7.02 8.27
N PHE A 76 3.15 -5.80 7.85
CA PHE A 76 4.12 -4.77 7.58
C PHE A 76 3.99 -3.63 8.60
N ASP A 77 3.58 -3.90 9.84
CA ASP A 77 3.62 -2.85 10.86
C ASP A 77 5.09 -2.58 11.23
N VAL A 78 5.56 -1.38 10.89
CA VAL A 78 6.89 -0.91 11.32
C VAL A 78 6.64 -0.10 12.58
N SER A 79 6.25 -0.80 13.66
CA SER A 79 6.20 -0.17 14.98
C SER A 79 7.60 0.38 15.25
N ALA A 80 7.69 1.69 15.49
CA ALA A 80 8.95 2.38 15.74
C ALA A 80 9.73 1.70 16.88
N ARG A 81 10.79 0.97 16.52
CA ARG A 81 11.83 0.51 17.44
C ARG A 81 13.08 1.34 17.19
#